data_AF-A0A0A9XYR5-F1
#
_entry.id   AF-A0A0A9XYR5-F1
#
_cell.length_a   1.000
_cell.length_b   1.000
_cell.length_c   1.000
_cell.angle_alpha   90.00
_cell.angle_beta   90.00
_cell.angle_gamma   90.00
#
_symmetry.space_group_name_H-M   'P 1'
#
loop_
_entity.id
_entity.type
_entity.pdbx_description
1 polymer ?
#
loop_
_entity_poly.entity_id
_entity_poly.type
_entity_poly.pdbx_seq_one_letter_code
_entity_poly.pdbx_strand_id
1 'polypeptide(L)'
;MRVLGQFNRGFIITQLHNHLFIIDQHAADEKYKYEMLCTESKFPSQRLLTPIQIHLSDHHQQILLRYRNIFTRFGFRFTFSATAAAPVAAAPTTAVPATAA
;
A
#
# COMPACT_ATOMS: atom_id res chain seq x y z
N MET A 1 -11.51 21.75 -9.90
CA MET A 1 -10.31 22.32 -9.23
C MET A 1 -9.14 22.16 -10.19
N ARG A 2 -8.41 23.23 -10.50
CA ARG A 2 -7.27 23.20 -11.45
C ARG A 2 -5.97 23.12 -10.66
N VAL A 3 -5.11 22.15 -10.99
CA VAL A 3 -3.76 22.07 -10.41
C VAL A 3 -2.88 23.13 -11.05
N LEU A 4 -2.23 23.95 -10.22
CA LEU A 4 -1.29 24.99 -10.66
C LEU A 4 0.17 24.51 -10.55
N GLY A 5 0.47 23.66 -9.56
CA GLY A 5 1.79 23.08 -9.37
C GLY A 5 1.95 22.42 -8.01
N GLN A 6 3.21 22.17 -7.63
CA GLN A 6 3.57 21.64 -6.31
C GLN A 6 4.57 22.57 -5.62
N PHE A 7 4.58 22.54 -4.29
CA PHE A 7 5.55 23.22 -3.46
C PHE A 7 6.19 22.24 -2.48
N ASN A 8 7.52 22.30 -2.38
CA ASN A 8 8.33 21.54 -1.41
C ASN A 8 8.09 20.01 -1.38
N ARG A 9 7.57 19.42 -2.47
CA ARG A 9 7.16 18.00 -2.53
C ARG A 9 6.23 17.56 -1.39
N GLY A 10 5.46 18.49 -0.81
CA GLY A 10 4.51 18.20 0.26
C GLY A 10 3.13 18.80 0.00
N PHE A 11 3.06 19.86 -0.80
CA PHE A 11 1.81 20.56 -1.07
C PHE A 11 1.51 20.65 -2.56
N ILE A 12 0.26 20.40 -2.91
CA ILE A 12 -0.28 20.66 -4.24
C ILE A 12 -1.02 22.00 -4.20
N ILE A 13 -0.61 22.93 -5.04
CA ILE A 13 -1.24 24.24 -5.18
C ILE A 13 -2.30 24.16 -6.25
N THR A 14 -3.52 24.57 -5.92
CA THR A 14 -4.66 24.45 -6.82
C THR A 14 -5.56 25.68 -6.76
N GLN A 15 -6.32 25.91 -7.82
CA GLN A 15 -7.28 27.00 -7.92
C GLN A 15 -8.68 26.43 -8.16
N LEU A 16 -9.67 27.02 -7.50
CA LEU A 16 -11.08 26.80 -7.79
C LEU A 16 -11.80 28.16 -7.78
N HIS A 17 -12.30 28.57 -8.95
CA HIS A 17 -12.83 29.93 -9.16
C HIS A 17 -11.78 30.99 -8.77
N ASN A 18 -12.12 31.91 -7.87
CA ASN A 18 -11.25 33.00 -7.41
C ASN A 18 -10.50 32.63 -6.12
N HIS A 19 -10.52 31.36 -5.70
CA HIS A 19 -9.88 30.90 -4.48
C HIS A 19 -8.67 30.01 -4.78
N LEU A 20 -7.61 30.25 -4.01
CA LEU A 20 -6.40 29.43 -4.00
C LEU A 20 -6.48 28.43 -2.85
N PHE A 21 -6.08 27.19 -3.10
CA PHE A 21 -6.03 26.12 -2.14
C PHE A 21 -4.63 25.51 -2.10
N ILE A 22 -4.20 25.16 -0.90
CA ILE A 22 -2.96 24.44 -0.62
C ILE A 22 -3.37 23.12 0.00
N ILE A 23 -3.08 22.03 -0.70
CA ILE A 23 -3.47 20.68 -0.29
C ILE A 23 -2.22 19.96 0.20
N ASP A 24 -2.22 19.45 1.43
CA ASP A 24 -1.22 18.49 1.89
C ASP A 24 -1.40 17.17 1.13
N GLN A 25 -0.41 16.81 0.33
CA GLN A 25 -0.47 15.64 -0.53
C GLN A 25 -0.50 14.33 0.28
N HIS A 26 0.17 14.28 1.43
CA HIS A 26 0.23 13.08 2.27
C HIS A 26 -1.11 12.86 2.95
N ALA A 27 -1.65 13.90 3.58
CA ALA A 27 -2.96 13.81 4.23
C ALA A 27 -4.09 13.50 3.23
N ALA A 28 -4.03 14.08 2.02
CA ALA A 28 -5.01 13.81 0.98
C ALA A 28 -4.94 12.36 0.47
N ASP A 29 -3.72 11.85 0.21
CA ASP A 29 -3.49 10.47 -0.24
C ASP A 29 -3.87 9.45 0.85
N GLU A 30 -3.52 9.71 2.11
CA GLU A 30 -3.92 8.88 3.25
C GLU A 30 -5.43 8.85 3.45
N LYS A 31 -6.10 10.01 3.37
CA LYS A 31 -7.57 10.06 3.44
C LYS A 31 -8.19 9.23 2.32
N TYR A 32 -7.74 9.41 1.08
CA TYR A 32 -8.26 8.63 -0.04
C TYR A 32 -8.06 7.12 0.18
N LYS A 33 -6.86 6.68 0.56
CA LYS A 33 -6.58 5.26 0.87
C LYS A 33 -7.45 4.72 2.00
N TYR A 34 -7.67 5.50 3.06
CA TYR A 34 -8.52 5.09 4.17
C TYR A 34 -9.98 4.86 3.73
N GLU A 35 -10.57 5.81 3.01
CA GLU A 35 -11.96 5.69 2.52
C GLU A 35 -12.10 4.49 1.57
N MET A 36 -11.10 4.26 0.71
CA MET A 36 -11.05 3.08 -0.16
C MET A 36 -10.93 1.78 0.65
N LEU A 37 -10.09 1.72 1.69
CA LEU A 37 -9.99 0.57 2.59
C LEU A 37 -11.28 0.29 3.37
N CYS A 38 -12.04 1.33 3.71
CA CYS A 38 -13.33 1.18 4.37
C CYS A 38 -14.44 0.69 3.42
N THR A 39 -14.41 1.14 2.16
CA THR A 39 -15.45 0.82 1.17
C THR A 39 -15.18 -0.52 0.47
N GLU A 40 -13.93 -0.79 0.13
CA GLU A 40 -13.53 -1.91 -0.70
C GLU A 40 -13.26 -3.14 0.15
N SER A 41 -14.09 -4.17 -0.02
CA SER A 41 -13.99 -5.36 0.83
C SER A 41 -12.90 -6.33 0.38
N LYS A 42 -12.40 -6.25 -0.86
CA LYS A 42 -11.36 -7.16 -1.39
C LYS A 42 -10.42 -6.39 -2.30
N PHE A 43 -9.13 -6.52 -2.06
CA PHE A 43 -8.09 -5.88 -2.85
C PHE A 43 -7.52 -6.86 -3.87
N PRO A 44 -7.35 -6.44 -5.14
CA PRO A 44 -6.64 -7.25 -6.11
C PRO A 44 -5.18 -7.41 -5.69
N SER A 45 -4.65 -8.60 -5.92
CA SER A 45 -3.24 -8.93 -5.65
C SER A 45 -2.42 -8.73 -6.92
N GLN A 46 -1.27 -8.08 -6.79
CA GLN A 46 -0.27 -7.95 -7.84
C GLN A 46 0.91 -8.87 -7.53
N ARG A 47 1.23 -9.76 -8.48
CA ARG A 47 2.45 -10.58 -8.39
C ARG A 47 3.67 -9.67 -8.54
N LEU A 48 4.62 -9.79 -7.63
CA LEU A 48 5.91 -9.11 -7.76
C LEU A 48 6.76 -9.79 -8.84
N LEU A 49 7.46 -8.99 -9.64
CA LEU A 49 8.44 -9.48 -10.62
C LEU A 49 9.52 -10.30 -9.92
N THR A 50 10.06 -9.74 -8.83
CA THR A 50 10.97 -10.41 -7.93
C THR A 50 10.29 -10.62 -6.58
N PRO A 51 10.04 -11.87 -6.17
CA PRO A 51 9.75 -12.25 -4.79
C PRO A 51 10.53 -11.46 -3.73
N ILE A 52 9.83 -10.85 -2.77
CA ILE A 52 10.48 -10.26 -1.58
C ILE A 52 10.51 -11.31 -0.47
N GLN A 53 11.71 -11.64 0.01
CA GLN A 53 11.92 -12.48 1.18
C GLN A 53 11.65 -11.68 2.46
N ILE A 54 10.80 -12.21 3.34
CA ILE A 54 10.48 -11.56 4.62
C ILE A 54 10.97 -12.45 5.76
N HIS A 55 11.84 -11.93 6.61
CA HIS A 55 12.22 -12.62 7.84
C HIS A 55 11.16 -12.40 8.92
N LEU A 56 10.49 -13.47 9.33
CA LEU A 56 9.51 -13.45 10.41
C LEU A 56 10.04 -14.22 11.61
N SER A 57 9.76 -13.74 12.82
CA SER A 57 9.90 -14.56 14.02
C SER A 57 8.82 -15.64 14.04
N ASP A 58 9.02 -16.70 14.81
CA ASP A 58 8.03 -17.78 14.96
C ASP A 58 6.65 -17.24 15.36
N HIS A 59 6.62 -16.24 16.25
CA HIS A 59 5.39 -15.57 16.65
C HIS A 59 4.70 -14.89 15.46
N HIS A 60 5.42 -14.13 14.64
CA HIS A 60 4.82 -13.45 13.48
C HIS A 60 4.37 -14.44 12.40
N GLN A 61 5.11 -15.54 12.21
CA GLN A 61 4.71 -16.60 11.31
C GLN A 61 3.40 -17.25 11.74
N GLN A 62 3.22 -17.51 13.04
CA GLN A 62 1.95 -18.03 13.56
C GLN A 62 0.78 -17.06 13.34
N ILE A 63 0.98 -15.76 13.55
CA ILE A 63 -0.04 -14.73 13.24
C ILE A 63 -0.40 -14.79 11.75
N LEU A 64 0.60 -14.83 10.87
CA LEU A 64 0.38 -14.84 9.43
C LEU A 64 -0.42 -16.08 9.02
N LEU A 65 -0.05 -17.26 9.51
CA LEU A 65 -0.77 -18.51 9.23
C LEU A 65 -2.21 -18.47 9.76
N ARG A 66 -2.40 -17.96 10.99
CA ARG A 66 -3.72 -17.83 11.63
C ARG A 66 -4.65 -16.88 10.88
N TYR A 67 -4.13 -15.76 10.39
CA TYR A 67 -4.91 -14.70 9.75
C TYR A 67 -4.72 -14.63 8.23
N ARG A 68 -4.23 -15.70 7.59
CA ARG A 68 -3.92 -15.76 6.15
C ARG A 68 -5.04 -15.25 5.24
N ASN A 69 -6.29 -15.51 5.61
CA ASN A 69 -7.46 -15.12 4.84
C ASN A 69 -7.65 -13.60 4.84
N ILE A 70 -7.30 -12.93 5.94
CA ILE A 70 -7.35 -11.46 6.06
C ILE A 70 -6.29 -10.86 5.13
N PHE A 71 -5.05 -11.36 5.18
CA PHE A 71 -4.00 -10.90 4.28
C PHE A 71 -4.36 -11.11 2.80
N THR A 72 -4.89 -12.28 2.45
CA THR A 72 -5.32 -12.58 1.08
C THR A 72 -6.47 -11.67 0.63
N ARG A 73 -7.39 -11.34 1.53
CA ARG A 73 -8.48 -10.38 1.28
C ARG A 73 -7.95 -8.97 0.99
N PHE A 74 -6.86 -8.58 1.65
CA PHE A 74 -6.15 -7.33 1.39
C PHE A 74 -5.07 -7.45 0.27
N GLY A 75 -5.14 -8.48 -0.58
CA GLY A 75 -4.29 -8.60 -1.76
C GLY A 75 -2.86 -9.08 -1.49
N PHE A 76 -2.51 -9.40 -0.23
CA PHE A 76 -1.23 -10.00 0.11
C PHE A 76 -1.25 -11.51 -0.11
N ARG A 77 -0.23 -12.04 -0.79
CA ARG A 77 -0.05 -13.50 -0.92
C ARG A 77 1.31 -13.88 -0.40
N PHE A 78 1.37 -15.00 0.31
CA PHE A 78 2.60 -15.53 0.85
C PHE A 78 2.82 -16.95 0.34
N THR A 79 4.05 -17.27 -0.03
CA THR A 79 4.47 -18.65 -0.31
C THR A 79 5.53 -19.06 0.69
N PHE A 80 5.32 -20.19 1.34
CA PHE A 80 6.29 -20.80 2.25
C PHE A 80 7.11 -21.81 1.46
N SER A 81 8.43 -21.61 1.40
CA SER A 81 9.32 -22.61 0.83
C SER A 81 9.76 -23.56 1.94
N ALA A 82 9.74 -24.87 1.69
CA ALA A 82 10.35 -25.84 2.60
C ALA A 82 11.89 -25.71 2.64
N THR A 83 12.49 -25.09 1.62
CA THR A 83 13.95 -24.91 1.48
C THR A 83 14.44 -23.51 1.81
N ALA A 84 13.56 -22.52 1.91
CA ALA A 84 13.92 -21.15 2.31
C ALA A 84 13.26 -20.81 3.64
N ALA A 85 14.06 -20.41 4.61
CA ALA A 85 13.61 -20.07 5.97
C ALA A 85 12.66 -18.85 6.05
N ALA A 86 12.36 -18.19 4.92
CA ALA A 86 11.58 -16.96 4.86
C ALA A 86 10.41 -17.08 3.86
N PRO A 87 9.19 -16.61 4.21
CA PRO A 87 8.11 -16.48 3.26
C PRO A 87 8.41 -15.44 2.18
N VAL A 88 7.97 -15.74 0.96
CA VAL A 88 7.96 -14.82 -0.18
C VAL A 88 6.62 -14.12 -0.28
N ALA A 89 6.60 -12.79 -0.43
CA ALA A 89 5.37 -12.00 -0.51
C ALA A 89 5.03 -11.50 -1.92
N ALA A 90 3.73 -11.38 -2.19
CA ALA A 90 3.13 -10.53 -3.22
C ALA A 90 2.30 -9.43 -2.55
N ALA A 91 2.14 -8.28 -3.20
CA ALA A 91 1.53 -7.09 -2.62
C ALA A 91 0.18 -6.74 -3.30
N PRO A 92 -0.73 -6.02 -2.63
CA PRO A 92 -1.90 -5.47 -3.28
C PRO A 92 -1.53 -4.50 -4.41
N THR A 93 -2.35 -4.46 -5.47
CA THR A 93 -2.14 -3.58 -6.64
C THR A 93 -2.09 -2.09 -6.29
N THR A 94 -2.69 -1.69 -5.17
CA THR A 94 -2.68 -0.30 -4.67
C THR A 94 -1.42 0.05 -3.87
N ALA A 95 -0.58 -0.93 -3.54
CA ALA A 95 0.72 -0.64 -2.95
C ALA A 95 1.63 -0.07 -4.04
N VAL A 96 1.85 1.25 -4.00
CA VAL A 96 2.95 1.87 -4.72
C VAL A 96 4.21 1.12 -4.28
N PRO A 97 5.01 0.54 -5.19
CA PRO A 97 6.29 -0.03 -4.80
C PRO A 97 7.05 1.09 -4.10
N ALA A 98 7.45 0.87 -2.84
CA ALA A 98 8.33 1.79 -2.16
C ALA A 98 9.50 2.05 -3.11
N THR A 99 9.55 3.26 -3.65
CA THR A 99 10.57 3.70 -4.59
C THR A 99 11.91 3.35 -3.97
N ALA A 100 12.67 2.49 -4.64
CA ALA A 100 14.09 2.38 -4.44
C ALA A 100 14.68 3.79 -4.62
N ALA A 101 15.03 4.41 -3.51
CA ALA A 101 15.92 5.56 -3.45
C ALA A 101 17.34 5.04 -3.23
#